data_AF-A0A0L7KYU6-F1
#
_entry.id   AF-A0A0L7KYU6-F1
#
_cell.length_a   1.000
_cell.length_b   1.000
_cell.length_c   1.000
_cell.angle_alpha   90.00
_cell.angle_beta   90.00
_cell.angle_gamma   90.00
#
_symmetry.space_group_name_H-M   'P 1'
#
loop_
_entity.id
_entity.type
_entity.pdbx_description
1 polymer ?
#
loop_
_entity_poly.entity_id
_entity_poly.type
_entity_poly.pdbx_seq_one_letter_code
_entity_poly.pdbx_strand_id
1 'polypeptide(L)'
;MSRRSIFLLAAAVVLLYFSIILFMSSPLHSTRGSYYDHLSLRQIPVVNWCKELQWRSPTSNVTALVSYPGSGNTWLRYLLQQVTGILTGSIYMDYGLRVHGFPAENVTGGSVLVVKTHEAPPLDLTKFKSAVLLIRNPRDAILADMKCALANKEGIYRRKKKHKDFDPFTAEMYQALTAAMIRIMDTVEERRNEGESYRNRSNKNGYYE
;
A
#
# COMPACT_ATOMS: atom_id res chain seq x y z
N MET A 1 20.45 -17.14 -61.02
CA MET A 1 19.48 -16.12 -60.57
C MET A 1 19.56 -14.91 -61.48
N SER A 2 18.44 -14.41 -62.00
CA SER A 2 18.45 -13.19 -62.82
C SER A 2 18.80 -11.97 -61.94
N ARG A 3 19.41 -10.93 -62.53
CA ARG A 3 19.70 -9.68 -61.78
C ARG A 3 18.46 -9.14 -61.07
N ARG A 4 17.28 -9.26 -61.70
CA ARG A 4 15.98 -8.89 -61.09
C ARG A 4 15.66 -9.69 -59.83
N SER A 5 15.91 -11.00 -59.84
CA SER A 5 15.70 -11.83 -58.64
C SER A 5 16.65 -11.51 -57.50
N ILE A 6 17.88 -11.08 -57.80
CA ILE A 6 18.86 -10.66 -56.78
C ILE A 6 18.44 -9.32 -56.15
N PHE A 7 17.98 -8.36 -56.97
CA PHE A 7 17.45 -7.09 -56.47
C PHE A 7 16.21 -7.26 -55.58
N LEU A 8 15.27 -8.13 -55.98
CA LEU A 8 14.08 -8.42 -55.18
C LEU A 8 14.43 -9.07 -53.84
N LEU A 9 15.41 -9.99 -53.83
CA LEU A 9 15.85 -10.65 -52.61
C LEU A 9 16.57 -9.66 -51.67
N ALA A 10 17.42 -8.78 -52.21
CA ALA A 10 18.08 -7.73 -51.44
C ALA A 10 17.07 -6.74 -50.84
N ALA A 11 16.07 -6.30 -51.62
CA ALA A 11 15.02 -5.42 -51.13
C ALA A 11 14.19 -6.07 -50.01
N ALA A 12 13.86 -7.36 -50.14
CA ALA A 12 13.14 -8.10 -49.11
C ALA A 12 13.95 -8.19 -47.80
N VAL A 13 15.26 -8.44 -47.89
CA VAL A 13 16.14 -8.48 -46.70
C VAL A 13 16.23 -7.13 -46.00
N VAL A 14 16.31 -6.02 -46.76
CA VAL A 14 16.32 -4.67 -46.19
C VAL A 14 15.00 -4.32 -45.51
N LEU A 15 13.86 -4.68 -46.12
CA LEU A 15 12.54 -4.46 -45.52
C LEU A 15 12.34 -5.30 -44.25
N LEU A 16 12.82 -6.54 -44.23
CA LEU A 16 12.79 -7.38 -43.04
C LEU A 16 13.65 -6.79 -41.92
N TYR A 17 14.87 -6.33 -42.22
CA TYR A 17 15.71 -5.65 -41.24
C TYR A 17 15.07 -4.38 -40.69
N PHE A 18 14.46 -3.57 -41.55
CA PHE A 18 13.77 -2.35 -41.14
C PHE A 18 12.56 -2.64 -40.25
N SER A 19 11.79 -3.70 -40.55
CA SER A 19 10.69 -4.15 -39.68
C SER A 19 11.16 -4.63 -38.30
N ILE A 20 12.31 -5.30 -38.22
CA ILE A 20 12.92 -5.74 -36.95
C ILE A 20 13.41 -4.52 -36.16
N ILE A 21 14.04 -3.55 -36.82
CA ILE A 21 14.48 -2.30 -36.18
C ILE A 21 13.28 -1.52 -35.64
N LEU A 22 12.20 -1.35 -36.42
CA LEU A 22 10.98 -0.69 -35.96
C LEU A 22 10.31 -1.43 -34.78
N PHE A 23 10.37 -2.76 -34.78
CA PHE A 23 9.88 -3.59 -33.68
C PHE A 23 10.75 -3.47 -32.42
N MET A 24 12.07 -3.31 -32.57
CA MET A 24 13.03 -3.11 -31.46
C MET A 24 13.08 -1.65 -30.96
N SER A 25 12.76 -0.67 -31.82
CA SER A 25 12.71 0.76 -31.49
C SER A 25 11.32 1.21 -31.03
N SER A 26 10.30 0.36 -31.19
CA SER A 26 9.06 0.51 -30.45
C SER A 26 9.41 0.36 -28.97
N PRO A 27 9.13 1.34 -28.10
CA PRO A 27 9.43 1.21 -26.69
C PRO A 27 8.73 -0.05 -26.20
N LEU A 28 9.50 -0.96 -25.60
CA LEU A 28 9.01 -2.10 -24.82
C LEU A 28 8.04 -1.54 -23.78
N HIS A 29 6.76 -1.44 -24.15
CA HIS A 29 5.68 -1.33 -23.20
C HIS A 29 5.75 -2.62 -22.39
N SER A 30 6.32 -2.46 -21.18
CA SER A 30 6.46 -3.49 -20.18
C SER A 30 5.19 -4.33 -20.13
N THR A 31 5.41 -5.62 -20.37
CA THR A 31 4.43 -6.66 -20.58
C THR A 31 3.33 -6.64 -19.53
N ARG A 32 2.12 -6.40 -20.03
CA ARG A 32 0.84 -6.80 -19.43
C ARG A 32 0.94 -8.26 -18.97
N GLY A 33 0.90 -8.49 -17.67
CA GLY A 33 0.41 -9.76 -17.13
C GLY A 33 -1.11 -9.75 -17.23
N SER A 34 -1.65 -10.34 -18.30
CA SER A 34 -3.09 -10.51 -18.51
C SER A 34 -3.31 -11.97 -18.85
N TYR A 35 -3.84 -12.74 -17.89
CA TYR A 35 -4.36 -14.08 -18.14
C TYR A 35 -5.76 -14.13 -17.51
N TYR A 36 -6.77 -14.22 -18.41
CA TYR A 36 -8.23 -14.29 -18.22
C TYR A 36 -8.91 -12.98 -17.77
N ASP A 37 -10.04 -12.51 -18.31
CA ASP A 37 -11.01 -13.09 -19.23
C ASP A 37 -11.88 -11.97 -19.85
N HIS A 38 -12.60 -12.35 -20.90
CA HIS A 38 -13.46 -11.63 -21.82
C HIS A 38 -14.51 -10.68 -21.21
N LEU A 39 -14.82 -9.63 -21.98
CA LEU A 39 -16.09 -8.89 -22.00
C LEU A 39 -16.51 -8.17 -20.69
N SER A 40 -15.73 -7.17 -20.27
CA SER A 40 -16.21 -6.02 -19.50
C SER A 40 -15.17 -4.91 -19.59
N LEU A 41 -15.48 -3.79 -20.26
CA LEU A 41 -14.71 -2.54 -20.22
C LEU A 41 -14.76 -1.97 -18.79
N ARG A 42 -14.09 -2.59 -17.84
CA ARG A 42 -13.90 -2.02 -16.51
C ARG A 42 -12.73 -1.05 -16.64
N GLN A 43 -13.04 0.21 -16.95
CA GLN A 43 -12.09 1.32 -16.80
C GLN A 43 -11.44 1.18 -15.42
N ILE A 44 -10.12 0.98 -15.42
CA ILE A 44 -9.34 1.01 -14.20
C ILE A 44 -9.49 2.45 -13.67
N PRO A 45 -10.00 2.66 -12.45
CA PRO A 45 -10.30 4.00 -11.95
C PRO A 45 -8.99 4.78 -11.83
N VAL A 46 -8.79 5.74 -12.73
CA VAL A 46 -7.72 6.72 -12.66
C VAL A 46 -8.13 7.74 -11.59
N VAL A 47 -7.23 8.05 -10.66
CA VAL A 47 -7.51 9.08 -9.64
C VAL A 47 -7.63 10.43 -10.33
N ASN A 48 -8.79 11.08 -10.15
CA ASN A 48 -9.02 12.43 -10.66
C ASN A 48 -8.41 13.44 -9.68
N TRP A 49 -7.39 14.17 -10.14
CA TRP A 49 -6.71 15.18 -9.35
C TRP A 49 -7.35 16.56 -9.53
N CYS A 50 -7.51 17.31 -8.44
CA CYS A 50 -8.01 18.69 -8.48
C CYS A 50 -7.00 19.66 -9.12
N LYS A 51 -5.71 19.30 -9.06
CA LYS A 51 -4.59 20.04 -9.63
C LYS A 51 -3.69 19.07 -10.38
N GLU A 52 -3.05 19.54 -11.44
CA GLU A 52 -2.00 18.75 -12.09
C GLU A 52 -0.87 18.48 -11.09
N LEU A 53 -0.41 17.23 -11.05
CA LEU A 53 0.64 16.82 -10.12
C LEU A 53 2.01 17.22 -10.66
N GLN A 54 2.79 17.87 -9.81
CA GLN A 54 4.13 18.34 -10.13
C GLN A 54 5.15 17.96 -9.07
N TRP A 55 6.41 17.92 -9.48
CA TRP A 55 7.54 17.84 -8.56
C TRP A 55 7.69 19.15 -7.78
N ARG A 56 8.21 19.05 -6.55
CA ARG A 56 8.53 20.22 -5.74
C ARG A 56 9.73 20.95 -6.36
N SER A 57 9.54 22.24 -6.67
CA SER A 57 10.59 23.14 -7.17
C SER A 57 10.52 24.48 -6.42
N PRO A 58 11.62 24.95 -5.79
CA PRO A 58 12.89 24.25 -5.62
C PRO A 58 12.75 23.03 -4.70
N THR A 59 13.72 22.12 -4.77
CA THR A 59 13.79 21.02 -3.81
C THR A 59 13.99 21.56 -2.40
N SER A 60 13.54 20.81 -1.39
CA SER A 60 13.62 21.22 0.01
C SER A 60 14.08 20.07 0.90
N ASN A 61 14.22 20.36 2.19
CA ASN A 61 14.48 19.34 3.18
C ASN A 61 13.38 18.28 3.18
N VAL A 62 13.78 17.01 3.32
CA VAL A 62 12.86 15.88 3.27
C VAL A 62 12.05 15.81 4.57
N THR A 63 10.72 15.78 4.43
CA THR A 63 9.79 15.57 5.53
C THR A 63 9.29 14.13 5.50
N ALA A 64 9.47 13.39 6.60
CA ALA A 64 8.93 12.05 6.74
C ALA A 64 7.42 12.10 7.03
N LEU A 65 6.64 11.23 6.41
CA LEU A 65 5.29 10.89 6.86
C LEU A 65 5.37 9.53 7.56
N VAL A 66 5.37 9.55 8.88
CA VAL A 66 5.61 8.38 9.73
C VAL A 66 4.30 7.92 10.35
N SER A 67 4.03 6.62 10.33
CA SER A 67 2.98 6.01 11.15
C SER A 67 3.04 4.49 11.16
N TYR A 68 2.25 3.89 12.06
CA TYR A 68 1.97 2.45 12.02
C TYR A 68 1.18 2.05 10.73
N PRO A 69 1.39 0.84 10.17
CA PRO A 69 0.55 0.30 9.09
C PRO A 69 -0.95 0.33 9.43
N GLY A 70 -1.82 0.56 8.45
CA GLY A 70 -3.27 0.66 8.69
C GLY A 70 -3.75 2.02 9.25
N SER A 71 -2.86 2.96 9.57
CA SER A 71 -3.23 4.30 10.08
C SER A 71 -3.76 5.28 9.03
N GLY A 72 -3.78 4.91 7.74
CA GLY A 72 -4.37 5.75 6.68
C GLY A 72 -3.40 6.64 5.91
N ASN A 73 -2.10 6.30 5.84
CA ASN A 73 -1.11 7.09 5.09
C ASN A 73 -1.49 7.35 3.64
N THR A 74 -1.96 6.34 2.92
CA THR A 74 -2.33 6.49 1.49
C THR A 74 -3.45 7.51 1.33
N TRP A 75 -4.40 7.54 2.25
CA TRP A 75 -5.48 8.53 2.28
C TRP A 75 -4.94 9.94 2.53
N LEU A 76 -4.08 10.10 3.54
CA LEU A 76 -3.47 11.41 3.81
C LEU A 76 -2.61 11.91 2.65
N ARG A 77 -1.81 11.03 2.02
CA ARG A 77 -1.04 11.36 0.82
C ARG A 77 -1.93 11.82 -0.33
N TYR A 78 -3.05 11.14 -0.55
CA TYR A 78 -4.05 11.55 -1.54
C TYR A 78 -4.55 12.97 -1.25
N LEU A 79 -4.97 13.26 -0.01
CA LEU A 79 -5.43 14.60 0.37
C LEU A 79 -4.34 15.67 0.18
N LEU A 80 -3.09 15.38 0.58
CA LEU A 80 -1.95 16.28 0.39
C LEU A 80 -1.69 16.57 -1.08
N GLN A 81 -1.74 15.56 -1.94
CA GLN A 81 -1.62 15.73 -3.39
C GLN A 81 -2.79 16.55 -3.95
N GLN A 82 -4.02 16.28 -3.51
CA GLN A 82 -5.21 17.01 -3.96
C GLN A 82 -5.14 18.51 -3.64
N VAL A 83 -4.72 18.86 -2.42
CA VAL A 83 -4.69 20.27 -1.98
C VAL A 83 -3.47 21.03 -2.51
N THR A 84 -2.31 20.38 -2.62
CA THR A 84 -1.06 21.06 -3.00
C THR A 84 -0.71 20.95 -4.49
N GLY A 85 -1.15 19.89 -5.17
CA GLY A 85 -0.63 19.50 -6.48
C GLY A 85 0.81 18.97 -6.44
N ILE A 86 1.43 18.81 -5.27
CA ILE A 86 2.82 18.34 -5.14
C ILE A 86 2.83 16.84 -4.87
N LEU A 87 3.65 16.11 -5.61
CA LEU A 87 3.83 14.67 -5.45
C LEU A 87 4.26 14.26 -4.03
N THR A 88 3.77 13.10 -3.57
CA THR A 88 4.20 12.48 -2.32
C THR A 88 4.96 11.20 -2.58
N GLY A 89 6.09 11.02 -1.91
CA GLY A 89 6.96 9.88 -2.07
C GLY A 89 6.74 8.77 -1.04
N SER A 90 7.44 7.66 -1.22
CA SER A 90 7.55 6.59 -0.23
C SER A 90 8.92 5.92 -0.30
N ILE A 91 9.38 5.43 0.85
CA ILE A 91 10.55 4.52 0.90
C ILE A 91 10.25 3.13 0.30
N TYR A 92 8.98 2.84 0.01
CA TYR A 92 8.54 1.59 -0.58
C TYR A 92 8.28 1.78 -2.08
N MET A 93 8.26 0.66 -2.81
CA MET A 93 7.94 0.60 -4.23
C MET A 93 6.68 -0.24 -4.42
N ASP A 94 5.51 0.37 -4.24
CA ASP A 94 4.23 -0.27 -4.54
C ASP A 94 3.83 0.01 -6.00
N TYR A 95 3.97 -0.99 -6.87
CA TYR A 95 3.65 -0.86 -8.29
C TYR A 95 2.19 -0.52 -8.54
N GLY A 96 1.27 -1.04 -7.72
CA GLY A 96 -0.16 -0.75 -7.85
C GLY A 96 -0.43 0.72 -7.55
N LEU A 97 0.10 1.24 -6.44
CA LEU A 97 -0.05 2.66 -6.10
C LEU A 97 0.62 3.55 -7.15
N ARG A 98 1.79 3.16 -7.68
CA ARG A 98 2.50 3.95 -8.69
C ARG A 98 1.69 4.14 -9.97
N VAL A 99 1.04 3.08 -10.44
CA VAL A 99 0.22 3.12 -11.66
C VAL A 99 -1.15 3.79 -11.40
N HIS A 100 -1.64 3.78 -10.17
CA HIS A 100 -2.97 4.26 -9.81
C HIS A 100 -2.98 5.58 -9.01
N GLY A 101 -1.99 6.46 -9.20
CA GLY A 101 -2.05 7.85 -8.72
C GLY A 101 -0.93 8.31 -7.78
N PHE A 102 0.02 7.44 -7.44
CA PHE A 102 1.19 7.81 -6.63
C PHE A 102 2.48 7.62 -7.44
N PRO A 103 2.71 8.40 -8.52
CA PRO A 103 3.81 8.15 -9.45
C PRO A 103 5.21 8.29 -8.82
N ALA A 104 5.32 8.98 -7.67
CA ALA A 104 6.55 9.14 -6.91
C ALA A 104 6.81 8.05 -5.84
N GLU A 105 6.17 6.88 -5.94
CA GLU A 105 6.62 5.69 -5.19
C GLU A 105 8.12 5.45 -5.42
N ASN A 106 8.84 5.03 -4.38
CA ASN A 106 10.30 4.88 -4.35
C ASN A 106 11.11 6.19 -4.52
N VAL A 107 10.48 7.36 -4.41
CA VAL A 107 11.18 8.66 -4.34
C VAL A 107 11.28 9.12 -2.90
N THR A 108 12.50 9.35 -2.43
CA THR A 108 12.81 9.66 -1.02
C THR A 108 13.55 10.99 -0.83
N GLY A 109 13.79 11.73 -1.91
CA GLY A 109 14.49 13.01 -1.90
C GLY A 109 13.58 14.23 -1.67
N GLY A 110 14.18 15.42 -1.72
CA GLY A 110 13.52 16.72 -1.50
C GLY A 110 12.60 17.20 -2.62
N SER A 111 12.41 16.41 -3.68
CA SER A 111 11.56 16.71 -4.83
C SER A 111 10.08 16.37 -4.61
N VAL A 112 9.75 15.77 -3.47
CA VAL A 112 8.37 15.46 -3.06
C VAL A 112 8.00 16.23 -1.80
N LEU A 113 6.69 16.35 -1.54
CA LEU A 113 6.18 17.05 -0.37
C LEU A 113 6.52 16.34 0.93
N VAL A 114 6.23 15.03 0.98
CA VAL A 114 6.51 14.14 2.13
C VAL A 114 6.92 12.76 1.62
N VAL A 115 7.66 12.01 2.44
CA VAL A 115 8.09 10.63 2.15
C VAL A 115 7.50 9.68 3.18
N LYS A 116 6.59 8.81 2.75
CA LYS A 116 5.92 7.84 3.62
C LYS A 116 6.85 6.72 4.07
N THR A 117 6.88 6.46 5.37
CA THR A 117 7.63 5.38 6.02
C THR A 117 6.86 4.80 7.22
N HIS A 118 7.15 3.54 7.55
CA HIS A 118 6.76 2.90 8.82
C HIS A 118 7.97 2.59 9.69
N GLU A 119 9.17 2.93 9.21
CA GLU A 119 10.41 2.69 9.93
C GLU A 119 10.52 3.70 11.07
N ALA A 120 11.13 3.25 12.17
CA ALA A 120 11.61 4.13 13.22
C ALA A 120 12.57 5.18 12.63
N PRO A 121 12.82 6.29 13.35
CA PRO A 121 13.77 7.30 12.91
C PRO A 121 15.09 6.65 12.45
N PRO A 122 15.59 6.97 11.25
CA PRO A 122 16.83 6.39 10.76
C PRO A 122 17.98 6.73 11.72
N LEU A 123 18.94 5.81 11.88
CA LEU A 123 20.18 6.07 12.63
C LEU A 123 20.93 7.29 12.08
N ASP A 124 20.80 7.52 10.77
CA ASP A 124 21.24 8.74 10.11
C ASP A 124 20.20 9.87 10.29
N LEU A 125 20.45 10.71 11.30
CA LEU A 125 19.63 11.88 11.62
C LEU A 125 19.59 12.94 10.50
N THR A 126 20.38 12.80 9.44
CA THR A 126 20.41 13.78 8.34
C THR A 126 19.35 13.54 7.27
N LYS A 127 18.82 12.30 7.17
CA LYS A 127 17.89 11.89 6.11
C LYS A 127 16.57 12.65 6.12
N PHE A 128 15.99 12.89 7.30
CA PHE A 128 14.74 13.62 7.47
C PHE A 128 14.95 14.78 8.43
N LYS A 129 14.66 16.01 7.99
CA LYS A 129 14.78 17.21 8.85
C LYS A 129 13.52 17.50 9.64
N SER A 130 12.39 16.95 9.22
CA SER A 130 11.10 17.07 9.90
C SER A 130 10.25 15.82 9.67
N ALA A 131 9.22 15.65 10.49
CA ALA A 131 8.29 14.54 10.39
C ALA A 131 6.85 14.98 10.67
N VAL A 132 5.91 14.37 9.96
CA VAL A 132 4.49 14.35 10.27
C VAL A 132 4.17 12.96 10.82
N LEU A 133 3.76 12.89 12.08
CA LEU A 133 3.37 11.63 12.73
C LEU A 133 1.85 11.45 12.62
N LEU A 134 1.41 10.42 11.91
CA LEU A 134 -0.01 10.09 11.77
C LEU A 134 -0.38 8.98 12.77
N ILE A 135 -1.24 9.31 13.73
CA ILE A 135 -1.72 8.39 14.76
C ILE A 135 -3.19 8.06 14.49
N ARG A 136 -3.53 6.77 14.59
CA ARG A 136 -4.90 6.25 14.50
C ARG A 136 -5.20 5.44 15.76
N ASN A 137 -6.49 5.27 16.07
CA ASN A 137 -6.92 4.30 17.08
C ASN A 137 -6.18 2.96 16.83
N PRO A 138 -5.47 2.44 17.84
CA PRO A 138 -4.57 1.32 17.61
C PRO A 138 -5.29 0.00 17.31
N ARG A 139 -6.45 -0.23 17.91
CA ARG A 139 -7.30 -1.39 17.60
C ARG A 139 -7.65 -1.40 16.11
N ASP A 140 -8.06 -0.26 15.58
CA ASP A 140 -8.47 -0.13 14.19
C ASP A 140 -7.29 -0.24 13.22
N ALA A 141 -6.14 0.32 13.58
CA ALA A 141 -4.93 0.24 12.78
C ALA A 141 -4.44 -1.22 12.66
N ILE A 142 -4.40 -1.93 13.80
CA ILE A 142 -4.03 -3.36 13.84
C ILE A 142 -5.03 -4.19 13.04
N LEU A 143 -6.34 -4.00 13.25
CA LEU A 143 -7.37 -4.74 12.53
C LEU A 143 -7.26 -4.51 11.01
N ALA A 144 -6.98 -3.28 10.58
CA ALA A 144 -6.78 -2.95 9.17
C ALA A 144 -5.53 -3.62 8.58
N ASP A 145 -4.41 -3.61 9.31
CA ASP A 145 -3.18 -4.29 8.87
C ASP A 145 -3.36 -5.82 8.79
N MET A 146 -4.05 -6.42 9.77
CA MET A 146 -4.40 -7.84 9.74
C MET A 146 -5.31 -8.20 8.56
N LYS A 147 -6.35 -7.40 8.30
CA LYS A 147 -7.24 -7.60 7.13
C LYS A 147 -6.44 -7.50 5.83
N CYS A 148 -5.55 -6.52 5.71
CA CYS A 148 -4.65 -6.38 4.56
C CYS A 148 -3.75 -7.60 4.40
N ALA A 149 -3.16 -8.12 5.49
CA ALA A 149 -2.32 -9.31 5.44
C ALA A 149 -3.10 -10.57 5.03
N LEU A 150 -4.31 -10.75 5.56
CA LEU A 150 -5.19 -11.88 5.23
C LEU A 150 -5.66 -11.84 3.77
N ALA A 151 -6.06 -10.67 3.27
CA ALA A 151 -6.49 -10.50 1.88
C ALA A 151 -5.38 -10.83 0.86
N ASN A 152 -4.11 -10.72 1.27
CA ASN A 152 -2.96 -10.99 0.42
C ASN A 152 -2.29 -12.35 0.73
N LYS A 153 -2.93 -13.22 1.52
CA LYS A 153 -2.33 -14.46 2.06
C LYS A 153 -1.86 -15.45 0.97
N GLU A 154 -2.51 -15.48 -0.19
CA GLU A 154 -2.23 -16.46 -1.26
C GLU A 154 -1.26 -15.97 -2.34
N GLY A 155 -0.75 -14.73 -2.25
CA GLY A 155 0.13 -14.15 -3.27
C GLY A 155 1.41 -13.52 -2.70
N ILE A 156 2.54 -14.24 -2.81
CA ILE A 156 3.90 -13.65 -2.91
C ILE A 156 4.44 -12.97 -1.63
N TYR A 157 4.50 -13.65 -0.48
CA TYR A 157 5.27 -13.15 0.67
C TYR A 157 6.77 -13.54 0.62
N ARG A 158 7.49 -12.97 -0.36
CA ARG A 158 8.91 -12.60 -0.21
C ARG A 158 9.05 -11.12 0.20
N ARG A 159 8.12 -10.56 0.99
CA ARG A 159 8.42 -9.29 1.66
C ARG A 159 9.51 -9.59 2.70
N LYS A 160 10.71 -9.03 2.53
CA LYS A 160 11.70 -8.95 3.61
C LYS A 160 10.96 -8.52 4.88
N LYS A 161 11.21 -9.20 6.01
CA LYS A 161 10.65 -8.81 7.31
C LYS A 161 10.76 -7.29 7.41
N LYS A 162 9.63 -6.57 7.42
CA LYS A 162 9.62 -5.19 7.91
C LYS A 162 10.15 -5.32 9.33
N HIS A 163 11.30 -4.72 9.63
CA HIS A 163 11.73 -4.57 11.01
C HIS A 163 10.58 -3.91 11.77
N LYS A 164 10.05 -4.63 12.75
CA LYS A 164 8.85 -4.25 13.52
C LYS A 164 9.24 -3.41 14.75
N ASP A 165 10.35 -2.70 14.70
CA ASP A 165 10.87 -1.97 15.86
C ASP A 165 10.29 -0.55 15.98
N PHE A 166 9.14 -0.29 15.33
CA PHE A 166 8.33 0.87 15.68
C PHE A 166 7.30 0.43 16.71
N ASP A 167 7.61 0.68 17.98
CA ASP A 167 6.62 0.64 19.05
C ASP A 167 5.81 1.95 18.99
N PRO A 168 4.54 1.92 18.53
CA PRO A 168 3.74 3.13 18.40
C PRO A 168 3.15 3.60 19.75
N PHE A 169 3.44 2.89 20.84
CA PHE A 169 2.79 3.07 22.12
C PHE A 169 3.76 3.57 23.18
N THR A 170 3.33 4.57 23.94
CA THR A 170 3.98 4.92 25.19
C THR A 170 3.57 3.95 26.30
N ALA A 171 4.32 3.92 27.40
CA ALA A 171 3.98 3.08 28.56
C ALA A 171 2.56 3.37 29.07
N GLU A 172 2.11 4.61 29.02
CA GLU A 172 0.76 5.02 29.42
C GLU A 172 -0.30 4.47 28.46
N MET A 173 -0.01 4.43 27.15
CA MET A 173 -0.92 3.83 26.17
C MET A 173 -1.05 2.32 26.39
N TYR A 174 0.03 1.63 26.78
CA TYR A 174 -0.03 0.23 27.17
C TYR A 174 -0.87 0.01 28.42
N GLN A 175 -0.78 0.89 29.41
CA GLN A 175 -1.65 0.84 30.59
C GLN A 175 -3.12 1.00 30.20
N ALA A 176 -3.43 1.95 29.32
CA ALA A 176 -4.80 2.16 28.83
C ALA A 176 -5.34 0.96 28.04
N LEU A 177 -4.53 0.35 27.18
CA LEU A 177 -4.88 -0.87 26.45
C LEU A 177 -5.11 -2.04 27.40
N THR A 178 -4.27 -2.20 28.42
CA THR A 178 -4.38 -3.26 29.42
C THR A 178 -5.66 -3.10 30.24
N ALA A 179 -5.96 -1.87 30.70
CA ALA A 179 -7.19 -1.57 31.41
C ALA A 179 -8.45 -1.87 30.56
N ALA A 180 -8.43 -1.49 29.27
CA ALA A 180 -9.52 -1.81 28.35
C ALA A 180 -9.66 -3.33 28.13
N MET A 181 -8.55 -4.05 28.04
CA MET A 181 -8.54 -5.51 27.87
C MET A 181 -9.15 -6.21 29.09
N ILE A 182 -8.73 -5.82 30.30
CA ILE A 182 -9.28 -6.35 31.56
C ILE A 182 -10.80 -6.15 31.60
N ARG A 183 -11.27 -4.93 31.34
CA ARG A 183 -12.71 -4.61 31.35
C ARG A 183 -13.52 -5.48 30.39
N ILE A 184 -13.00 -5.72 29.18
CA ILE A 184 -13.68 -6.56 28.19
C ILE A 184 -13.71 -8.02 28.67
N MET A 185 -12.60 -8.53 29.19
CA MET A 185 -12.52 -9.91 29.68
C MET A 185 -13.48 -10.15 30.85
N ASP A 186 -13.57 -9.20 31.79
CA ASP A 186 -14.52 -9.27 32.91
C ASP A 186 -15.97 -9.31 32.39
N THR A 187 -16.33 -8.43 31.46
CA THR A 187 -17.67 -8.41 30.85
C THR A 187 -17.99 -9.70 30.09
N VAL A 188 -16.99 -10.29 29.42
CA VAL A 188 -17.16 -11.57 28.70
C VAL A 188 -17.39 -12.71 29.69
N GLU A 189 -16.64 -12.76 30.79
CA GLU A 189 -16.79 -13.81 31.80
C GLU A 189 -18.11 -13.68 32.56
N GLU A 190 -18.56 -12.46 32.87
CA GLU A 190 -19.90 -12.20 33.42
C GLU A 190 -21.00 -12.75 32.51
N ARG A 191 -20.96 -12.44 31.21
CA ARG A 191 -21.94 -12.96 30.24
C ARG A 191 -21.86 -14.48 30.09
N ARG A 192 -20.66 -15.05 30.18
CA ARG A 192 -20.46 -16.51 30.14
C ARG A 192 -21.14 -17.18 31.33
N ASN A 193 -20.94 -16.63 32.52
CA ASN A 193 -21.53 -17.13 33.77
C ASN A 193 -23.04 -16.93 33.82
N GLU A 194 -23.56 -15.80 33.32
CA GLU A 194 -25.01 -15.59 33.14
C GLU A 194 -25.60 -16.65 32.21
N GLY A 195 -24.97 -16.91 31.06
CA GLY A 195 -25.38 -17.94 30.11
C GLY A 195 -25.40 -19.34 30.71
N GLU A 196 -24.39 -19.71 31.50
CA GLU A 196 -24.34 -20.98 32.22
C GLU A 196 -25.42 -21.08 33.31
N SER A 197 -25.68 -19.99 34.04
CA SER A 197 -26.74 -19.90 35.05
C SER A 197 -28.14 -20.09 34.43
N TYR A 198 -28.42 -19.43 33.30
CA TYR A 198 -29.66 -19.62 32.55
C TYR A 198 -29.80 -21.07 32.09
N ARG A 199 -28.76 -21.65 31.49
CA ARG A 199 -28.77 -23.05 31.00
C ARG A 199 -29.03 -24.06 32.12
N ASN A 200 -28.43 -23.86 33.29
CA ASN A 200 -28.61 -24.74 34.44
C ASN A 200 -30.01 -24.62 35.05
N ARG A 201 -30.65 -23.44 35.00
CA ARG A 201 -32.03 -23.23 35.46
C ARG A 201 -33.04 -23.88 34.51
N SER A 202 -32.82 -23.78 33.19
CA SER A 202 -33.64 -24.46 32.18
C SER A 202 -33.59 -25.99 32.32
N ASN A 203 -32.40 -26.55 32.57
CA ASN A 203 -32.25 -28.00 32.77
C ASN A 203 -32.90 -28.50 34.06
N LYS A 204 -33.00 -27.69 35.13
CA LYS A 204 -33.71 -28.09 36.36
C LYS A 204 -35.22 -28.11 36.22
N ASN A 205 -35.79 -27.26 35.36
CA ASN A 205 -37.24 -27.17 35.16
C ASN A 205 -37.78 -28.20 34.15
N GLY A 206 -36.92 -28.96 33.46
CA GLY A 206 -37.30 -29.99 32.49
C GLY A 206 -37.35 -31.43 33.02
N TYR A 207 -37.28 -31.65 34.34
CA TYR A 207 -37.35 -32.99 34.97
C TYR A 207 -38.65 -33.26 35.73
N TYR A 208 -39.69 -32.45 35.49
CA TYR A 208 -41.04 -32.66 36.03
C TYR A 208 -42.09 -32.62 34.91
N GLU A 209 -41.99 -33.55 33.96
CA GLU A 209 -43.10 -33.98 33.09
C GLU A 209 -43.07 -35.50 32.98
#